data_AF-A0A4V3P9Z0-F1
#
_entry.id   AF-A0A4V3P9Z0-F1
#
_cell.length_a   1.000
_cell.length_b   1.000
_cell.length_c   1.000
_cell.angle_alpha   90.00
_cell.angle_beta   90.00
_cell.angle_gamma   90.00
#
_symmetry.space_group_name_H-M   'P 1'
#
loop_
_entity.id
_entity.type
_entity.pdbx_description
1 polymer ?
#
loop_
_entity_poly.entity_id
_entity_poly.type
_entity_poly.pdbx_seq_one_letter_code
_entity_poly.pdbx_strand_id
1 'polypeptide(L)'
;RLLVEDALARLEESELGAIAAEQAVAEARAAESAARPPLQDAKAELQRIETEARTLAKILNAASGDLFPSVLEQISVERGYETALGAALGED
;
A
#
# COMPACT_ATOMS: atom_id res chain seq x y z
N ARG A 1 2.80 63.53 -17.01
CA ARG A 1 1.57 63.39 -16.19
C ARG A 1 0.86 62.09 -16.52
N LEU A 2 0.35 61.90 -17.75
CA LEU A 2 -0.25 60.63 -18.21
C LEU A 2 0.65 59.39 -18.03
N LEU A 3 1.94 59.45 -18.37
CA LEU A 3 2.87 58.31 -18.17
C LEU A 3 3.06 57.93 -16.69
N VAL A 4 2.96 58.91 -15.79
CA VAL A 4 3.09 58.67 -14.34
C VAL A 4 1.80 58.07 -13.80
N GLU A 5 0.64 58.55 -14.27
CA GLU A 5 -0.66 57.99 -13.91
C GLU A 5 -0.82 56.54 -14.39
N ASP A 6 -0.38 56.22 -15.60
CA ASP A 6 -0.36 54.85 -16.13
C ASP A 6 0.58 53.93 -15.33
N ALA A 7 1.78 54.42 -14.99
CA ALA A 7 2.73 53.67 -14.17
C ALA A 7 2.18 53.37 -12.76
N LEU A 8 1.45 54.31 -12.15
CA LEU A 8 0.81 54.13 -10.84
C LEU A 8 -0.33 53.11 -10.91
N ALA A 9 -1.17 53.16 -11.96
CA ALA A 9 -2.24 52.18 -12.14
C ALA A 9 -1.70 50.75 -12.30
N ARG A 10 -0.61 50.58 -13.06
CA ARG A 10 0.05 49.27 -13.23
C ARG A 10 0.73 48.79 -11.96
N LEU A 11 1.26 49.71 -11.15
CA LEU A 11 1.82 49.38 -9.84
C LEU A 11 0.72 48.84 -8.91
N GLU A 12 -0.40 49.55 -8.81
CA GLU A 12 -1.54 49.14 -7.97
C GLU A 12 -2.08 47.77 -8.41
N GLU A 13 -2.25 47.54 -9.71
CA GLU A 13 -2.67 46.23 -10.24
C GLU A 13 -1.68 45.12 -9.85
N SER A 14 -0.37 45.38 -9.97
CA SER A 14 0.66 44.42 -9.60
C SER A 14 0.68 44.13 -8.09
N GLU A 15 0.47 45.15 -7.25
CA GLU A 15 0.43 45.01 -5.79
C GLU A 15 -0.78 44.19 -5.35
N LEU A 16 -1.95 44.45 -5.92
CA LEU A 16 -3.16 43.65 -5.68
C LEU A 16 -2.98 42.20 -6.15
N GLY A 17 -2.36 42.01 -7.31
CA GLY A 17 -2.02 40.68 -7.83
C GLY A 17 -1.08 39.90 -6.91
N ALA A 18 -0.06 40.58 -6.36
CA ALA A 18 0.87 39.98 -5.41
C ALA A 18 0.16 39.55 -4.12
N ILE A 19 -0.68 40.41 -3.55
CA ILE A 19 -1.45 40.10 -2.32
C ILE A 19 -2.36 38.89 -2.55
N ALA A 20 -3.08 38.84 -3.67
CA ALA A 20 -3.95 37.72 -4.00
C ALA A 20 -3.17 36.41 -4.16
N ALA A 21 -1.98 36.46 -4.79
CA ALA A 21 -1.12 35.29 -4.93
C ALA A 21 -0.59 34.81 -3.57
N GLU A 22 -0.19 35.72 -2.68
CA GLU A 22 0.26 35.39 -1.32
C GLU A 22 -0.85 34.71 -0.50
N GLN A 23 -2.08 35.22 -0.59
CA GLN A 23 -3.25 34.62 0.04
C GLN A 23 -3.53 33.21 -0.48
N ALA A 24 -3.52 33.02 -1.81
CA ALA A 24 -3.72 31.71 -2.42
C ALA A 24 -2.65 30.70 -1.99
N VAL A 25 -1.39 31.12 -1.88
CA VAL A 25 -0.30 30.27 -1.38
C VAL A 25 -0.50 29.90 0.08
N ALA A 26 -0.93 30.86 0.92
CA ALA A 26 -1.20 30.60 2.33
C ALA A 26 -2.34 29.59 2.52
N GLU A 27 -3.44 29.76 1.77
CA GLU A 27 -4.58 28.85 1.78
C GLU A 27 -4.20 27.44 1.30
N ALA A 28 -3.45 27.34 0.20
CA ALA A 28 -2.98 26.06 -0.32
C ALA A 28 -2.09 25.32 0.69
N ARG A 29 -1.17 26.03 1.36
CA ARG A 29 -0.33 25.43 2.42
C ARG A 29 -1.14 24.99 3.62
N ALA A 30 -2.15 25.77 4.02
CA ALA A 30 -3.06 25.39 5.10
C ALA A 30 -3.84 24.11 4.76
N ALA A 31 -4.40 24.04 3.54
CA ALA A 31 -5.12 22.87 3.05
C ALA A 31 -4.21 21.63 2.96
N GLU A 32 -2.99 21.76 2.45
CA GLU A 32 -2.00 20.69 2.41
C GLU A 32 -1.66 20.18 3.83
N SER A 33 -1.41 21.11 4.76
CA SER A 33 -1.11 20.78 6.15
C SER A 33 -2.28 20.05 6.82
N ALA A 34 -3.51 20.51 6.58
CA ALA A 34 -4.72 19.88 7.10
C ALA A 34 -4.98 18.48 6.51
N ALA A 35 -4.60 18.23 5.26
CA ALA A 35 -4.76 16.94 4.60
C ALA A 35 -3.71 15.91 5.02
N ARG A 36 -2.58 16.33 5.60
CA ARG A 36 -1.46 15.43 5.93
C ARG A 36 -1.77 14.44 7.07
N PRO A 37 -2.37 14.83 8.22
CA PRO A 37 -2.76 13.88 9.27
C PRO A 37 -3.74 12.79 8.81
N PRO A 38 -4.90 13.08 8.17
CA PRO A 38 -5.82 12.02 7.77
C PRO A 38 -5.20 11.06 6.73
N LEU A 39 -4.29 11.54 5.89
CA LEU A 39 -3.51 10.67 4.99
C LEU A 39 -2.57 9.73 5.75
N GLN A 40 -1.91 10.23 6.80
CA GLN A 40 -1.03 9.42 7.65
C GLN A 40 -1.84 8.36 8.40
N ASP A 41 -2.99 8.72 8.94
CA ASP A 41 -3.89 7.80 9.65
C ASP A 41 -4.39 6.69 8.71
N ALA A 42 -4.84 7.05 7.51
CA ALA A 42 -5.29 6.09 6.50
C ALA A 42 -4.16 5.12 6.08
N LYS A 43 -2.92 5.61 5.95
CA LYS A 43 -1.75 4.76 5.64
C LYS A 43 -1.41 3.81 6.78
N ALA A 44 -1.47 4.29 8.03
CA ALA A 44 -1.23 3.46 9.20
C ALA A 44 -2.26 2.33 9.31
N GLU A 45 -3.53 2.65 9.06
CA GLU A 45 -4.61 1.67 9.10
C GLU A 45 -4.49 0.63 7.97
N LEU A 46 -4.14 1.06 6.76
CA LEU A 46 -3.84 0.15 5.67
C LEU A 46 -2.71 -0.83 6.04
N GLN A 47 -1.61 -0.33 6.58
CA GLN A 47 -0.47 -1.17 7.00
C GLN A 47 -0.87 -2.19 8.08
N ARG A 48 -1.74 -1.78 9.02
CA ARG A 48 -2.29 -2.66 10.06
C ARG A 48 -3.09 -3.81 9.43
N ILE A 49 -4.03 -3.49 8.54
CA ILE A 49 -4.89 -4.46 7.85
C ILE A 49 -4.05 -5.43 6.99
N GLU A 50 -3.09 -4.93 6.22
CA GLU A 50 -2.24 -5.79 5.41
C GLU A 50 -1.39 -6.74 6.26
N THR A 51 -0.91 -6.28 7.41
CA THR A 51 -0.14 -7.10 8.34
C THR A 51 -1.01 -8.19 8.95
N GLU A 52 -2.24 -7.84 9.34
CA GLU A 52 -3.24 -8.77 9.82
C GLU A 52 -3.53 -9.84 8.77
N ALA A 53 -3.83 -9.44 7.52
CA ALA A 53 -4.11 -10.34 6.42
C ALA A 53 -2.95 -11.31 6.14
N ARG A 54 -1.70 -10.80 6.06
CA ARG A 54 -0.50 -11.65 5.88
C ARG A 54 -0.31 -12.63 7.03
N THR A 55 -0.58 -12.20 8.26
CA THR A 55 -0.41 -13.04 9.45
C THR A 55 -1.46 -14.14 9.49
N LEU A 56 -2.73 -13.80 9.23
CA LEU A 56 -3.81 -14.78 9.12
C LEU A 56 -3.53 -15.80 8.02
N ALA A 57 -3.10 -15.36 6.84
CA ALA A 57 -2.72 -16.25 5.75
C ALA A 57 -1.61 -17.24 6.16
N LYS A 58 -0.57 -16.76 6.89
CA LYS A 58 0.49 -17.63 7.40
C LYS A 58 -0.02 -18.66 8.40
N ILE A 59 -0.84 -18.26 9.36
CA ILE A 59 -1.41 -19.16 10.38
C ILE A 59 -2.30 -20.22 9.72
N LEU A 60 -3.18 -19.82 8.80
CA LEU A 60 -4.07 -20.75 8.09
C LEU A 60 -3.30 -21.75 7.24
N ASN A 61 -2.26 -21.29 6.53
CA ASN A 61 -1.41 -22.16 5.72
C ASN A 61 -0.56 -23.11 6.59
N ALA A 62 -0.03 -22.64 7.72
CA ALA A 62 0.71 -23.48 8.65
C ALA A 62 -0.18 -24.56 9.28
N ALA A 63 -1.41 -24.20 9.69
CA ALA A 63 -2.39 -25.16 10.21
C ALA A 63 -2.82 -26.18 9.15
N SER A 64 -2.90 -25.78 7.88
CA SER A 64 -3.22 -26.70 6.78
C SER A 64 -2.10 -27.69 6.50
N GLY A 65 -0.83 -27.34 6.77
CA GLY A 65 0.31 -28.24 6.60
C GLY A 65 0.28 -29.46 7.54
N ASP A 66 -0.21 -29.28 8.77
CA ASP A 66 -0.35 -30.38 9.76
C ASP A 66 -1.64 -31.19 9.59
N LEU A 67 -2.65 -30.65 8.90
CA LEU A 67 -3.94 -31.33 8.68
C LEU A 67 -3.90 -32.39 7.57
N PHE A 68 -2.81 -32.43 6.79
CA PHE A 68 -2.59 -33.45 5.77
C PHE A 68 -1.21 -34.06 5.99
N PRO A 69 -1.04 -35.08 6.87
CA PRO A 69 0.15 -35.91 6.83
C PRO A 69 0.30 -36.36 5.38
N SER A 70 1.47 -36.14 4.78
CA SER A 70 1.66 -36.41 3.35
C SER A 70 1.12 -37.82 3.09
N VAL A 71 0.21 -37.99 2.13
CA VAL A 71 -0.46 -39.28 1.90
C VAL A 71 0.58 -40.40 1.72
N LEU A 72 1.77 -40.05 1.24
CA LEU A 72 2.95 -40.91 1.14
C LEU A 72 3.43 -41.46 2.50
N GLU A 73 3.38 -40.66 3.56
CA GLU A 73 3.76 -41.09 4.93
C GLU A 73 2.72 -42.06 5.54
N GLN A 74 1.51 -42.11 4.97
CA GLN A 74 0.44 -43.01 5.42
C GLN A 74 0.34 -44.30 4.60
N ILE A 75 1.10 -44.42 3.50
CA ILE A 75 1.10 -45.60 2.65
C ILE A 75 2.20 -46.56 3.12
N SER A 76 1.79 -47.73 3.64
CA SER A 76 2.70 -48.86 3.85
C SER A 76 2.59 -49.84 2.69
N VAL A 77 3.71 -50.47 2.33
CA VAL A 77 3.78 -51.44 1.25
C VAL A 77 4.24 -52.78 1.78
N GLU A 78 3.63 -53.85 1.28
CA GLU A 78 4.08 -55.20 1.58
C GLU A 78 5.45 -55.47 0.95
N ARG A 79 6.26 -56.26 1.66
CA ARG A 79 7.63 -56.58 1.23
C ARG A 79 7.62 -57.24 -0.15
N GLY A 80 8.34 -56.65 -1.10
CA GLY A 80 8.41 -57.10 -2.50
C GLY A 80 7.59 -56.26 -3.50
N TYR A 81 6.81 -55.27 -3.04
CA TYR A 81 6.02 -54.38 -3.90
C TYR A 81 6.56 -52.93 -3.96
N GLU A 82 7.73 -52.67 -3.40
CA GLU A 82 8.34 -51.34 -3.28
C GLU A 82 8.59 -50.70 -4.66
N THR A 83 9.07 -51.48 -5.63
CA THR A 83 9.30 -51.00 -7.01
C THR A 83 8.00 -50.60 -7.72
N ALA A 84 6.93 -51.37 -7.53
CA ALA A 84 5.64 -51.08 -8.15
C ALA A 84 5.01 -49.81 -7.56
N LEU A 85 5.21 -49.57 -6.27
CA LEU A 85 4.78 -48.34 -5.61
C LEU A 85 5.55 -47.12 -6.14
N GLY A 86 6.88 -47.21 -6.29
CA GLY A 86 7.70 -46.13 -6.86
C GLY A 86 7.30 -45.74 -8.28
N ALA A 87 7.05 -46.74 -9.13
CA ALA A 87 6.58 -46.52 -10.51
C ALA A 87 5.19 -45.87 -10.59
N ALA A 88 4.28 -46.20 -9.67
CA ALA A 88 2.94 -45.60 -9.61
C ALA A 88 2.96 -44.14 -9.12
N LEU A 89 3.96 -43.77 -8.33
CA LEU A 89 4.17 -42.41 -7.80
C LEU A 89 5.01 -41.53 -8.75
N GLY A 90 5.65 -42.12 -9.75
CA GLY A 90 6.40 -41.40 -10.78
C GLY A 90 7.84 -41.06 -10.40
N GLU A 91 8.48 -41.84 -9.52
CA GLU A 91 9.91 -41.66 -9.15
C GLU A 91 10.91 -42.48 -10.00
N ASP A 92 10.45 -43.20 -11.03
CA ASP A 92 11.30 -43.79 -12.08
C ASP A 92 11.27 -42.96 -13.38
#